data_AF-A0A7X4BD90-F1
#
_entry.id   AF-A0A7X4BD90-F1
#
_cell.length_a   1.000
_cell.length_b   1.000
_cell.length_c   1.000
_cell.angle_alpha   90.00
_cell.angle_beta   90.00
_cell.angle_gamma   90.00
#
_symmetry.space_group_name_H-M   'P 1'
#
loop_
_entity.id
_entity.type
_entity.pdbx_description
1 polymer ?
#
loop_
_entity_poly.entity_id
_entity_poly.type
_entity_poly.pdbx_seq_one_letter_code
_entity_poly.pdbx_strand_id
1 'polypeptide(L)'
;MTAPGLLLLLALAPSSGQPAAGARAAGDALQTASDPWQAGLELIEAGDVEGGLVLWIDSRDSLTAAGAEDPRIGVRFIEEVVEHGLGNLTEMATEMFYWGLSGLGPFPDEIRDEILAEGRRTFVLTDTLVAQYWERVGREDPLALAIAVKQFWIERDPTPTTPLNERLVEHWQRIAHARNEYVYNHSSPFRTDDRGVLYIKYGVPDRITRGHLGISSADQRAHGISDEDWARFDRQAQYEIWRYPKPGVRDFFYYLFGNVGGTGPFELVDGLHRLMPSNARAYKHRDIRFQYYLELFSYGDLARMGGPYGQRFAELERRWYGSRAPTEGFLEAASQQFVEDDRWMAREPRPSASSPLDDSPKSVLSAQVARVLAGGEPRLLVLAVSSPLWRPRVERGSVGDSLVLAPFAARHSVIIRDGRLEEITRGGMLPATGGEDLSTMVLRHPAAIRHVTVTAEHSVEGEEDPDSVGVLPGHAHFAVGPPLRRGESELEVSDLIVGLQPRPELPMDGVPVPLLPATNFWRLDLLRVYFEIYRPAAIPEGESGEFDVRIRIDRLEGPLLPDREAVGRAVVTVTIESPAPDGQHFFDLDLRNELPGDLRIVLEITDKATGVTRTRVTPVRLLAN
;
A
#
# COMPACT_ATOMS: atom_id res chain seq x y z
N MET A 1 30.10 42.15 -5.62
CA MET A 1 31.14 42.32 -4.58
C MET A 1 30.57 41.78 -3.27
N THR A 2 31.11 40.84 -2.53
CA THR A 2 32.30 39.98 -2.59
C THR A 2 32.00 38.92 -1.53
N ALA A 3 32.05 37.63 -1.87
CA ALA A 3 32.37 36.59 -0.89
C ALA A 3 33.83 36.77 -0.44
N PRO A 4 34.22 36.26 0.73
CA PRO A 4 34.76 34.87 0.83
C PRO A 4 34.24 34.17 2.11
N GLY A 5 34.19 32.84 2.28
CA GLY A 5 35.10 31.77 1.85
C GLY A 5 36.02 31.39 3.01
N LEU A 6 35.78 30.26 3.70
CA LEU A 6 36.83 29.48 4.37
C LEU A 6 36.41 28.03 4.69
N LEU A 7 37.22 27.08 4.22
CA LEU A 7 37.35 25.70 4.68
C LEU A 7 37.82 25.64 6.14
N LEU A 8 37.48 24.56 6.87
CA LEU A 8 38.47 23.78 7.62
C LEU A 8 37.99 22.35 7.89
N LEU A 9 38.77 21.38 7.40
CA LEU A 9 38.87 20.00 7.89
C LEU A 9 39.46 20.01 9.30
N LEU A 10 39.03 19.09 10.18
CA LEU A 10 39.92 18.42 11.12
C LEU A 10 39.34 17.07 11.59
N ALA A 11 40.17 16.05 11.41
CA ALA A 11 39.98 14.70 11.89
C ALA A 11 40.23 14.60 13.40
N LEU A 12 39.49 13.74 14.09
CA LEU A 12 39.91 13.15 15.35
C LEU A 12 39.60 11.64 15.33
N ALA A 13 40.66 10.85 15.42
CA ALA A 13 40.64 9.40 15.60
C ALA A 13 40.05 9.03 16.98
N PRO A 14 39.45 7.84 17.14
CA PRO A 14 39.04 7.36 18.45
C PRO A 14 40.27 6.93 19.26
N SER A 15 40.53 7.63 20.37
CA SER A 15 41.50 7.20 21.38
C SER A 15 40.96 5.97 22.12
N SER A 16 41.75 4.91 22.16
CA SER A 16 41.57 3.77 23.04
C SER A 16 41.66 4.20 24.51
N GLY A 17 40.53 4.17 25.21
CA GLY A 17 40.43 4.38 26.65
C GLY A 17 39.49 3.34 27.26
N GLN A 18 39.97 2.61 28.27
CA GLN A 18 39.22 1.61 29.02
C GLN A 18 37.91 2.20 29.61
N PRO A 19 36.84 1.40 29.78
CA PRO A 19 35.59 1.88 30.34
C PRO A 19 35.77 2.25 31.82
N ALA A 20 35.50 3.51 32.14
CA ALA A 20 35.46 4.02 33.50
C ALA A 20 34.25 3.43 34.25
N ALA A 21 34.44 3.16 35.54
CA ALA A 21 33.52 2.49 36.47
C ALA A 21 32.12 3.15 36.65
N GLY A 22 31.78 4.20 35.91
CA GLY A 22 30.46 4.84 35.89
C GLY A 22 29.39 4.07 35.11
N ALA A 23 29.78 3.24 34.13
CA ALA A 23 28.82 2.43 33.35
C ALA A 23 28.18 1.29 34.16
N ARG A 24 28.87 0.79 35.20
CA ARG A 24 28.32 -0.24 36.10
C ARG A 24 27.30 0.32 37.08
N ALA A 25 27.47 1.56 37.55
CA ALA A 25 26.52 2.20 38.45
C ALA A 25 25.21 2.64 37.73
N ALA A 26 25.28 2.97 36.44
CA ALA A 26 24.08 3.17 35.61
C ALA A 26 23.36 1.84 35.32
N GLY A 27 24.12 0.75 35.11
CA GLY A 27 23.58 -0.60 34.96
C GLY A 27 22.89 -1.15 36.22
N ASP A 28 23.37 -0.78 37.41
CA ASP A 28 22.76 -1.18 38.69
C ASP A 28 21.53 -0.33 39.07
N ALA A 29 21.42 0.92 38.59
CA ALA A 29 20.23 1.77 38.81
C ALA A 29 19.03 1.37 37.92
N LEU A 30 19.29 0.72 36.78
CA LEU A 30 18.26 0.19 35.87
C LEU A 30 17.68 -1.16 36.34
N GLN A 31 18.24 -1.81 37.36
CA GLN A 31 17.68 -3.05 37.94
C GLN A 31 16.53 -2.82 38.93
N THR A 32 16.22 -1.56 39.27
CA THR A 32 15.14 -1.20 40.20
C THR A 32 14.05 -0.31 39.58
N ALA A 33 14.15 0.04 38.30
CA ALA A 33 13.08 0.73 37.58
C ALA A 33 12.14 -0.32 36.96
N SER A 34 10.84 -0.22 37.26
CA SER A 34 9.80 -1.00 36.57
C SER A 34 9.94 -0.81 35.05
N ASP A 35 9.78 -1.89 34.27
CA ASP A 35 9.69 -1.81 32.80
C ASP A 35 8.69 -0.70 32.43
N PRO A 36 9.09 0.36 31.68
CA PRO A 36 8.21 1.46 31.32
C PRO A 36 6.92 1.00 30.65
N TRP A 37 6.99 -0.06 29.84
CA TRP A 37 5.83 -0.71 29.24
C TRP A 37 4.84 -1.15 30.32
N GLN A 38 5.30 -1.94 31.28
CA GLN A 38 4.48 -2.49 32.36
C GLN A 38 3.92 -1.40 33.27
N ALA A 39 4.73 -0.40 33.61
CA ALA A 39 4.31 0.71 34.48
C ALA A 39 3.19 1.55 33.85
N GLY A 40 3.29 1.87 32.55
CA GLY A 40 2.23 2.60 31.85
C GLY A 40 0.97 1.76 31.70
N LEU A 41 1.10 0.46 31.42
CA LEU A 41 -0.03 -0.46 31.31
C LEU A 41 -0.81 -0.58 32.63
N GLU A 42 -0.12 -0.66 33.76
CA GLU A 42 -0.75 -0.73 35.09
C GLU A 42 -1.58 0.53 35.42
N LEU A 43 -1.13 1.71 34.99
CA LEU A 43 -1.89 2.96 35.15
C LEU A 43 -3.16 2.96 34.30
N ILE A 44 -3.03 2.56 33.03
CA ILE A 44 -4.16 2.44 32.10
C ILE A 44 -5.20 1.44 32.63
N GLU A 45 -4.76 0.26 33.06
CA GLU A 45 -5.65 -0.77 33.64
C GLU A 45 -6.31 -0.33 34.96
N ALA A 46 -5.66 0.56 35.71
CA ALA A 46 -6.23 1.21 36.89
C ALA A 46 -7.22 2.36 36.55
N GLY A 47 -7.38 2.69 35.27
CA GLY A 47 -8.27 3.74 34.77
C GLY A 47 -7.62 5.12 34.59
N ASP A 48 -6.32 5.25 34.85
CA ASP A 48 -5.54 6.47 34.63
C ASP A 48 -4.83 6.41 33.26
N VAL A 49 -5.63 6.53 32.20
CA VAL A 49 -5.15 6.42 30.81
C VAL A 49 -4.17 7.54 30.48
N GLU A 50 -4.50 8.79 30.81
CA GLU A 50 -3.63 9.94 30.53
C GLU A 50 -2.30 9.82 31.28
N GLY A 51 -2.30 9.40 32.56
CA GLY A 51 -1.08 9.17 33.33
C GLY A 51 -0.17 8.11 32.70
N GLY A 52 -0.76 6.99 32.23
CA GLY A 52 0.00 5.95 31.52
C GLY A 52 0.60 6.43 30.20
N LEU A 53 -0.15 7.19 29.40
CA LEU A 53 0.33 7.75 28.13
C LEU A 53 1.45 8.77 28.35
N VAL A 54 1.32 9.67 29.34
CA VAL A 54 2.36 10.63 29.70
C VAL A 54 3.65 9.91 30.14
N LEU A 55 3.53 8.86 30.96
CA LEU A 55 4.68 8.05 31.37
C LEU A 55 5.41 7.47 30.16
N TRP A 56 4.69 6.96 29.17
CA TRP A 56 5.29 6.42 27.94
C TRP A 56 5.96 7.50 27.08
N ILE A 57 5.39 8.69 26.98
CA ILE A 57 6.02 9.84 26.31
C ILE A 57 7.34 10.20 27.01
N ASP A 58 7.33 10.34 28.34
CA ASP A 58 8.54 10.69 29.11
C ASP A 58 9.62 9.59 29.02
N SER A 59 9.19 8.33 28.93
CA SER A 59 10.08 7.18 28.82
C SER A 59 10.75 7.08 27.44
N ARG A 60 10.08 7.51 26.36
CA ARG A 60 10.62 7.51 25.00
C ARG A 60 11.97 8.23 24.93
N ASP A 61 12.08 9.41 25.52
CA ASP A 61 13.32 10.21 25.47
C ASP A 61 14.49 9.50 26.16
N SER A 62 14.22 8.92 27.33
CA SER A 62 15.22 8.17 28.11
C SER A 62 15.68 6.91 27.38
N LEU A 63 14.74 6.15 26.79
CA LEU A 63 15.04 4.96 26.00
C LEU A 63 15.81 5.30 24.73
N THR A 64 15.39 6.34 24.01
CA THR A 64 16.05 6.81 22.79
C THR A 64 17.49 7.25 23.08
N ALA A 65 17.72 7.97 24.19
CA ALA A 65 19.06 8.34 24.63
C ALA A 65 19.95 7.13 24.96
N ALA A 66 19.34 6.01 25.38
CA ALA A 66 20.02 4.74 25.60
C ALA A 66 20.16 3.89 24.31
N GLY A 67 19.66 4.36 23.16
CA GLY A 67 19.67 3.63 21.89
C GLY A 67 18.69 2.46 21.85
N ALA A 68 17.59 2.56 22.59
CA ALA A 68 16.55 1.55 22.68
C ALA A 68 15.16 2.12 22.32
N GLU A 69 14.27 1.22 21.93
CA GLU A 69 12.89 1.46 21.58
C GLU A 69 11.99 0.33 22.08
N ASP A 70 10.68 0.57 22.15
CA ASP A 70 9.71 -0.46 22.51
C ASP A 70 8.49 -0.44 21.56
N PRO A 71 8.39 -1.40 20.62
CA PRO A 71 7.24 -1.52 19.73
C PRO A 71 5.91 -1.69 20.47
N ARG A 72 5.91 -2.32 21.66
CA ARG A 72 4.70 -2.56 22.45
C ARG A 72 4.08 -1.23 22.86
N ILE A 73 4.91 -0.32 23.36
CA ILE A 73 4.50 1.04 23.73
C ILE A 73 3.91 1.75 22.51
N GLY A 74 4.61 1.79 21.37
CA GLY A 74 4.15 2.52 20.19
C GLY A 74 2.79 2.05 19.66
N VAL A 75 2.60 0.73 19.56
CA VAL A 75 1.34 0.10 19.11
C VAL A 75 0.21 0.32 20.11
N ARG A 76 0.46 0.14 21.41
CA ARG A 76 -0.56 0.32 22.44
C ARG A 76 -0.94 1.79 22.61
N PHE A 77 0.02 2.71 22.47
CA PHE A 77 -0.23 4.14 22.60
C PHE A 77 -1.28 4.61 21.59
N ILE A 78 -1.15 4.24 20.31
CA ILE A 78 -2.13 4.63 19.29
C ILE A 78 -3.50 3.95 19.51
N GLU A 79 -3.50 2.70 19.97
CA GLU A 79 -4.72 1.99 20.35
C GLU A 79 -5.49 2.74 21.43
N GLU A 80 -4.82 3.12 22.53
CA GLU A 80 -5.42 3.84 23.65
C GLU A 80 -5.94 5.23 23.28
N VAL A 81 -5.15 5.98 22.49
CA VAL A 81 -5.53 7.30 22.00
C VAL A 81 -6.81 7.22 21.17
N VAL A 82 -6.93 6.21 20.32
CA VAL A 82 -8.12 6.00 19.48
C VAL A 82 -9.31 5.51 20.28
N GLU A 83 -9.13 4.49 21.14
CA GLU A 83 -10.22 3.88 21.92
C GLU A 83 -10.86 4.87 22.90
N HIS A 84 -10.07 5.79 23.45
CA HIS A 84 -10.54 6.83 24.38
C HIS A 84 -10.89 8.16 23.70
N GLY A 85 -10.76 8.26 22.38
CA GLY A 85 -11.11 9.47 21.62
C GLY A 85 -10.23 10.69 21.94
N LEU A 86 -8.95 10.47 22.28
CA LEU A 86 -7.99 11.50 22.66
C LEU A 86 -7.40 12.21 21.44
N GLY A 87 -8.26 12.90 20.68
CA GLY A 87 -7.91 13.49 19.37
C GLY A 87 -6.72 14.47 19.38
N ASN A 88 -6.42 15.09 20.52
CA ASN A 88 -5.26 15.99 20.68
C ASN A 88 -3.91 15.26 20.75
N LEU A 89 -3.91 13.92 20.87
CA LEU A 89 -2.70 13.10 20.95
C LEU A 89 -2.45 12.27 19.67
N THR A 90 -3.19 12.48 18.58
CA THR A 90 -3.07 11.68 17.34
C THR A 90 -1.74 11.88 16.62
N GLU A 91 -1.21 13.12 16.62
CA GLU A 91 0.15 13.41 16.14
C GLU A 91 1.17 12.62 16.95
N MET A 92 1.13 12.74 18.29
CA MET A 92 2.01 12.00 19.19
C MET A 92 1.85 10.48 19.01
N ALA A 93 0.63 9.98 18.77
CA ALA A 93 0.39 8.57 18.51
C ALA A 93 1.09 8.08 17.24
N THR A 94 1.10 8.88 16.18
CA THR A 94 1.86 8.58 14.96
C THR A 94 3.36 8.53 15.25
N GLU A 95 3.88 9.51 15.99
CA GLU A 95 5.29 9.54 16.37
C GLU A 95 5.70 8.34 17.25
N MET A 96 4.91 8.02 18.27
CA MET A 96 5.16 6.89 19.17
C MET A 96 5.13 5.56 18.41
N PHE A 97 4.20 5.40 17.46
CA PHE A 97 4.13 4.24 16.59
C PHE A 97 5.39 4.09 15.72
N TYR A 98 5.83 5.16 15.07
CA TYR A 98 7.05 5.16 14.25
C TYR A 98 8.33 5.00 15.06
N TRP A 99 8.38 5.57 16.26
CA TRP A 99 9.48 5.39 17.20
C TRP A 99 9.60 3.93 17.64
N GLY A 100 8.48 3.27 17.96
CA GLY A 100 8.46 1.85 18.31
C GLY A 100 9.01 0.95 17.20
N LEU A 101 8.98 1.39 15.95
CA LEU A 101 9.48 0.66 14.77
C LEU A 101 10.78 1.24 14.18
N SER A 102 11.49 2.08 14.93
CA SER A 102 12.68 2.79 14.45
C SER A 102 13.93 1.90 14.34
N GLY A 103 13.99 0.78 15.07
CA GLY A 103 15.10 -0.16 14.95
C GLY A 103 16.41 0.35 15.54
N LEU A 104 16.37 1.17 16.61
CA LEU A 104 17.55 1.78 17.25
C LEU A 104 18.48 0.71 17.85
N GLY A 105 17.92 -0.35 18.42
CA GLY A 105 18.62 -1.51 18.98
C GLY A 105 18.16 -2.86 18.42
N PRO A 106 18.82 -3.97 18.80
CA PRO A 106 18.32 -5.31 18.49
C PRO A 106 17.07 -5.60 19.33
N PHE A 107 16.01 -6.08 18.69
CA PHE A 107 14.81 -6.50 19.41
C PHE A 107 15.08 -7.75 20.27
N PRO A 108 14.72 -7.73 21.56
CA PRO A 108 14.66 -8.95 22.38
C PRO A 108 13.74 -10.00 21.75
N ASP A 109 14.00 -11.27 22.03
CA ASP A 109 13.20 -12.37 21.47
C ASP A 109 11.73 -12.28 21.89
N GLU A 110 11.44 -11.70 23.06
CA GLU A 110 10.08 -11.49 23.57
C GLU A 110 9.27 -10.47 22.75
N ILE A 111 9.95 -9.53 22.09
CA ILE A 111 9.32 -8.45 21.29
C ILE A 111 9.09 -8.91 19.84
N ARG A 112 9.76 -9.99 19.40
CA ARG A 112 9.64 -10.55 18.05
C ARG A 112 8.19 -10.86 17.68
N ASP A 113 7.45 -11.48 18.58
CA ASP A 113 6.08 -11.89 18.34
C ASP A 113 5.14 -10.69 18.20
N GLU A 114 5.44 -9.57 18.87
CA GLU A 114 4.68 -8.34 18.78
C GLU A 114 4.88 -7.62 17.43
N ILE A 115 6.12 -7.59 16.93
CA ILE A 115 6.41 -7.07 15.58
C ILE A 115 5.73 -7.95 14.52
N LEU A 116 5.76 -9.28 14.69
CA LEU A 116 5.04 -10.20 13.81
C LEU A 116 3.53 -9.99 13.88
N ALA A 117 2.97 -9.73 15.06
CA ALA A 117 1.56 -9.42 15.23
C ALA A 117 1.17 -8.11 14.51
N GLU A 118 1.98 -7.06 14.64
CA GLU A 118 1.78 -5.80 13.93
C GLU A 118 1.95 -5.96 12.41
N GLY A 119 2.94 -6.75 11.99
CA GLY A 119 3.09 -7.18 10.61
C GLY A 119 1.79 -7.80 10.10
N ARG A 120 1.26 -8.82 10.78
CA ARG A 120 0.02 -9.50 10.38
C ARG A 120 -1.20 -8.59 10.29
N ARG A 121 -1.31 -7.57 11.15
CA ARG A 121 -2.35 -6.52 11.03
C ARG A 121 -2.19 -5.74 9.73
N THR A 122 -0.96 -5.34 9.42
CA THR A 122 -0.63 -4.62 8.19
C THR A 122 -0.79 -5.49 6.92
N PHE A 123 -0.47 -6.79 6.99
CA PHE A 123 -0.51 -7.73 5.86
C PHE A 123 -1.91 -7.87 5.24
N VAL A 124 -2.96 -7.70 6.05
CA VAL A 124 -4.35 -7.79 5.57
C VAL A 124 -4.68 -6.69 4.55
N LEU A 125 -3.92 -5.58 4.56
CA LEU A 125 -4.09 -4.45 3.66
C LEU A 125 -3.26 -4.57 2.36
N THR A 126 -2.41 -5.59 2.24
CA THR A 126 -1.50 -5.78 1.11
C THR A 126 -1.94 -6.92 0.19
N ASP A 127 -1.24 -7.07 -0.94
CA ASP A 127 -1.40 -8.24 -1.81
C ASP A 127 -0.94 -9.53 -1.09
N THR A 128 -1.62 -10.64 -1.35
CA THR A 128 -1.33 -11.94 -0.74
C THR A 128 0.14 -12.36 -0.87
N LEU A 129 0.79 -12.06 -2.00
CA LEU A 129 2.20 -12.40 -2.21
C LEU A 129 3.13 -11.51 -1.36
N VAL A 130 2.78 -10.23 -1.16
CA VAL A 130 3.52 -9.32 -0.28
C VAL A 130 3.37 -9.76 1.18
N ALA A 131 2.15 -10.10 1.60
CA ALA A 131 1.88 -10.64 2.92
C ALA A 131 2.71 -11.91 3.22
N GLN A 132 2.77 -12.86 2.28
CA GLN A 132 3.58 -14.07 2.41
C GLN A 132 5.08 -13.76 2.49
N TYR A 133 5.56 -12.80 1.69
CA TYR A 133 6.94 -12.36 1.73
C TYR A 133 7.30 -11.74 3.09
N TRP A 134 6.49 -10.81 3.60
CA TRP A 134 6.74 -10.16 4.89
C TRP A 134 6.60 -11.12 6.07
N GLU A 135 5.69 -12.08 6.05
CA GLU A 135 5.60 -13.12 7.08
C GLU A 135 6.88 -13.99 7.13
N ARG A 136 7.47 -14.31 5.97
CA ARG A 136 8.76 -15.02 5.92
C ARG A 136 9.89 -14.15 6.45
N VAL A 137 10.02 -12.93 5.94
CA VAL A 137 11.08 -11.99 6.34
C VAL A 137 11.01 -11.71 7.84
N GLY A 138 9.84 -11.41 8.39
CA GLY A 138 9.71 -11.08 9.81
C GLY A 138 10.05 -12.21 10.78
N ARG A 139 9.94 -13.48 10.36
CA ARG A 139 10.38 -14.62 11.19
C ARG A 139 11.90 -14.72 11.26
N GLU A 140 12.59 -14.33 10.20
CA GLU A 140 14.04 -14.38 10.08
C GLU A 140 14.70 -13.09 10.60
N ASP A 141 14.10 -11.94 10.29
CA ASP A 141 14.59 -10.59 10.58
C ASP A 141 13.42 -9.67 11.00
N PRO A 142 13.15 -9.58 12.32
CA PRO A 142 12.10 -8.71 12.86
C PRO A 142 12.35 -7.22 12.59
N LEU A 143 13.62 -6.81 12.49
CA LEU A 143 13.98 -5.44 12.17
C LEU A 143 13.60 -5.07 10.74
N ALA A 144 13.89 -5.96 9.79
CA ALA A 144 13.45 -5.77 8.41
C ALA A 144 11.92 -5.67 8.30
N LEU A 145 11.18 -6.46 9.08
CA LEU A 145 9.72 -6.35 9.14
C LEU A 145 9.25 -5.03 9.77
N ALA A 146 9.83 -4.59 10.88
CA ALA A 146 9.49 -3.33 11.52
C ALA A 146 9.68 -2.13 10.57
N ILE A 147 10.82 -2.09 9.86
CA ILE A 147 11.10 -1.07 8.84
C ILE A 147 10.09 -1.16 7.69
N ALA A 148 9.73 -2.36 7.22
CA ALA A 148 8.74 -2.54 6.16
C ALA A 148 7.33 -2.06 6.57
N VAL A 149 6.91 -2.33 7.82
CA VAL A 149 5.64 -1.83 8.37
C VAL A 149 5.66 -0.31 8.49
N LYS A 150 6.75 0.27 9.00
CA LYS A 150 6.92 1.73 9.07
C LYS A 150 6.86 2.36 7.68
N GLN A 151 7.56 1.78 6.70
CA GLN A 151 7.52 2.22 5.31
C GLN A 151 6.12 2.16 4.72
N PHE A 152 5.38 1.08 4.97
CA PHE A 152 4.02 0.90 4.49
C PHE A 152 3.10 2.06 4.88
N TRP A 153 3.21 2.52 6.13
CA TRP A 153 2.41 3.61 6.66
C TRP A 153 2.89 4.97 6.15
N ILE A 154 4.21 5.22 6.12
CA ILE A 154 4.78 6.45 5.51
C ILE A 154 4.34 6.59 4.05
N GLU A 155 4.29 5.50 3.30
CA GLU A 155 3.91 5.53 1.88
C GLU A 155 2.42 5.80 1.67
N ARG A 156 1.58 5.54 2.68
CA ARG A 156 0.13 5.72 2.69
C ARG A 156 -0.35 6.98 3.41
N ASP A 157 0.59 7.72 3.97
CA ASP A 157 0.31 9.01 4.59
C ASP A 157 -0.25 9.98 3.54
N PRO A 158 -1.51 10.45 3.69
CA PRO A 158 -2.11 11.36 2.73
C PRO A 158 -1.54 12.78 2.83
N THR A 159 -0.96 13.16 3.97
CA THR A 159 -0.35 14.48 4.18
C THR A 159 1.09 14.36 4.70
N PRO A 160 2.06 13.81 3.91
CA PRO A 160 3.40 13.50 4.42
C PRO A 160 4.21 14.69 4.96
N THR A 161 3.75 15.92 4.71
CA THR A 161 4.36 17.15 5.21
C THR A 161 3.93 17.50 6.64
N THR A 162 2.96 16.80 7.21
CA THR A 162 2.58 16.90 8.62
C THR A 162 3.18 15.73 9.43
N PRO A 163 3.27 15.83 10.77
CA PRO A 163 3.66 14.70 11.62
C PRO A 163 2.58 13.62 11.77
N LEU A 164 1.32 13.99 11.54
CA LEU A 164 0.17 13.10 11.65
C LEU A 164 0.06 12.22 10.41
N ASN A 165 -0.07 10.91 10.59
CA ASN A 165 -0.50 10.03 9.52
C ASN A 165 -1.99 9.73 9.70
N GLU A 166 -2.85 10.46 9.00
CA GLU A 166 -4.30 10.30 9.11
C GLU A 166 -4.74 8.89 8.72
N ARG A 167 -4.05 8.27 7.76
CA ARG A 167 -4.39 6.94 7.26
C ARG A 167 -4.06 5.83 8.24
N LEU A 168 -2.99 5.98 9.04
CA LEU A 168 -2.66 5.09 10.15
C LEU A 168 -3.67 5.25 11.29
N VAL A 169 -4.01 6.48 11.67
CA VAL A 169 -4.99 6.74 12.72
C VAL A 169 -6.37 6.21 12.33
N GLU A 170 -6.80 6.44 11.09
CA GLU A 170 -8.05 5.90 10.53
C GLU A 170 -8.07 4.36 10.55
N HIS A 171 -6.94 3.70 10.28
CA HIS A 171 -6.83 2.25 10.40
C HIS A 171 -7.07 1.77 11.84
N TRP A 172 -6.42 2.39 12.82
CA TRP A 172 -6.62 2.04 14.23
C TRP A 172 -8.03 2.37 14.71
N GLN A 173 -8.66 3.44 14.21
CA GLN A 173 -10.09 3.72 14.44
C GLN A 173 -10.99 2.59 13.92
N ARG A 174 -10.69 2.04 12.75
CA ARG A 174 -11.42 0.86 12.25
C ARG A 174 -11.19 -0.37 13.11
N ILE A 175 -9.98 -0.59 13.61
CA ILE A 175 -9.67 -1.71 14.52
C ILE A 175 -10.50 -1.58 15.80
N ALA A 176 -10.48 -0.41 16.44
CA ALA A 176 -11.24 -0.14 17.66
C ALA A 176 -12.75 -0.34 17.44
N HIS A 177 -13.31 0.21 16.36
CA HIS A 177 -14.71 -0.02 16.00
C HIS A 177 -15.01 -1.51 15.78
N ALA A 178 -14.15 -2.21 15.03
CA ALA A 178 -14.37 -3.62 14.72
C ALA A 178 -14.28 -4.53 15.96
N ARG A 179 -13.43 -4.20 16.93
CA ARG A 179 -13.33 -4.90 18.21
C ARG A 179 -14.54 -4.68 19.12
N ASN A 180 -15.28 -3.60 18.92
CA ASN A 180 -16.52 -3.35 19.66
C ASN A 180 -17.73 -4.03 18.99
N GLU A 181 -17.78 -4.06 17.66
CA GLU A 181 -18.98 -4.52 16.92
C GLU A 181 -18.91 -5.98 16.45
N TYR A 182 -17.72 -6.53 16.18
CA TYR A 182 -17.54 -7.79 15.46
C TYR A 182 -16.76 -8.83 16.25
N VAL A 183 -17.39 -9.34 17.32
CA VAL A 183 -16.73 -10.15 18.39
C VAL A 183 -17.23 -11.58 18.52
N TYR A 184 -17.84 -12.18 17.49
CA TYR A 184 -18.25 -13.59 17.60
C TYR A 184 -17.07 -14.56 17.72
N ASN A 185 -15.89 -14.12 17.31
CA ASN A 185 -14.63 -14.84 17.38
C ASN A 185 -13.48 -13.81 17.51
N HIS A 186 -12.32 -14.23 18.01
CA HIS A 186 -11.13 -13.39 18.19
C HIS A 186 -9.86 -13.98 17.54
N SER A 187 -10.01 -14.94 16.62
CA SER A 187 -8.87 -15.63 16.01
C SER A 187 -8.12 -14.82 14.95
N SER A 188 -8.67 -13.70 14.49
CA SER A 188 -7.99 -12.83 13.52
C SER A 188 -6.84 -12.04 14.17
N PRO A 189 -5.88 -11.52 13.40
CA PRO A 189 -4.82 -10.62 13.93
C PRO A 189 -5.36 -9.38 14.64
N PHE A 190 -6.60 -8.98 14.35
CA PHE A 190 -7.28 -7.83 14.96
C PHE A 190 -8.09 -8.21 16.22
N ARG A 191 -8.18 -9.50 16.55
CA ARG A 191 -9.03 -10.05 17.63
C ARG A 191 -10.52 -9.79 17.36
N THR A 192 -10.93 -9.93 16.10
CA THR A 192 -12.32 -9.80 15.64
C THR A 192 -12.75 -11.03 14.85
N ASP A 193 -14.05 -11.15 14.57
CA ASP A 193 -14.56 -12.09 13.58
C ASP A 193 -14.30 -11.59 12.14
N ASP A 194 -14.70 -12.38 11.15
CA ASP A 194 -14.45 -12.09 9.73
C ASP A 194 -15.08 -10.77 9.26
N ARG A 195 -16.18 -10.32 9.89
CA ARG A 195 -16.78 -9.01 9.59
C ARG A 195 -15.84 -7.90 9.98
N GLY A 196 -15.18 -8.01 11.13
CA GLY A 196 -14.20 -7.03 11.58
C GLY A 196 -13.00 -6.94 10.65
N VAL A 197 -12.49 -8.09 10.18
CA VAL A 197 -11.42 -8.14 9.18
C VAL A 197 -11.85 -7.42 7.90
N LEU A 198 -13.08 -7.67 7.43
CA LEU A 198 -13.61 -7.05 6.22
C LEU A 198 -13.83 -5.53 6.37
N TYR A 199 -14.35 -5.12 7.53
CA TYR A 199 -14.59 -3.71 7.87
C TYR A 199 -13.27 -2.93 7.93
N ILE A 200 -12.23 -3.49 8.56
CA ILE A 200 -10.92 -2.85 8.62
C ILE A 200 -10.35 -2.66 7.21
N LYS A 201 -10.51 -3.68 6.34
CA LYS A 201 -9.99 -3.70 4.98
C LYS A 201 -10.69 -2.71 4.03
N TYR A 202 -12.02 -2.61 4.09
CA TYR A 202 -12.83 -1.86 3.11
C TYR A 202 -13.63 -0.69 3.70
N GLY A 203 -13.60 -0.52 5.01
CA GLY A 203 -14.42 0.46 5.72
C GLY A 203 -15.88 0.03 5.82
N VAL A 204 -16.74 1.02 6.06
CA VAL A 204 -18.18 0.80 6.19
C VAL A 204 -18.77 0.29 4.87
N PRO A 205 -19.54 -0.81 4.88
CA PRO A 205 -20.26 -1.26 3.70
C PRO A 205 -21.36 -0.27 3.32
N ASP A 206 -21.61 -0.13 2.01
CA ASP A 206 -22.67 0.73 1.48
C ASP A 206 -24.07 0.25 1.91
N ARG A 207 -24.24 -1.07 2.10
CA ARG A 207 -25.45 -1.63 2.70
C ARG A 207 -25.17 -2.89 3.50
N ILE A 208 -25.77 -2.98 4.67
CA ILE A 208 -25.84 -4.18 5.51
C ILE A 208 -27.27 -4.69 5.52
N THR A 209 -27.47 -6.00 5.45
CA THR A 209 -28.76 -6.61 5.80
C THR A 209 -28.55 -7.88 6.58
N ARG A 210 -29.33 -8.01 7.64
CA ARG A 210 -29.21 -9.07 8.64
C ARG A 210 -30.58 -9.62 8.96
N GLY A 211 -30.62 -10.86 9.40
CA GLY A 211 -31.83 -11.53 9.85
C GLY A 211 -31.58 -12.98 10.16
N HIS A 212 -32.65 -13.76 10.11
CA HIS A 212 -32.63 -15.20 10.31
C HIS A 212 -33.19 -15.87 9.05
N LEU A 213 -32.55 -16.93 8.60
CA LEU A 213 -33.03 -17.77 7.51
C LEU A 213 -33.93 -18.84 8.09
N GLY A 214 -35.16 -18.98 7.57
CA GLY A 214 -36.07 -19.98 8.10
C GLY A 214 -37.29 -20.25 7.25
N ILE A 215 -38.13 -21.16 7.74
CA ILE A 215 -39.38 -21.56 7.10
C ILE A 215 -40.52 -20.83 7.81
N SER A 216 -41.29 -20.04 7.07
CA SER A 216 -42.48 -19.40 7.65
C SER A 216 -43.56 -20.44 7.95
N SER A 217 -44.43 -20.17 8.94
CA SER A 217 -45.57 -21.06 9.21
C SER A 217 -46.55 -21.17 8.03
N ALA A 218 -46.55 -20.20 7.11
CA ALA A 218 -47.32 -20.29 5.87
C ALA A 218 -46.68 -21.30 4.92
N ASP A 219 -45.37 -21.22 4.72
CA ASP A 219 -44.60 -22.12 3.87
C ASP A 219 -44.60 -23.55 4.40
N GLN A 220 -44.43 -23.72 5.71
CA GLN A 220 -44.52 -25.01 6.38
C GLN A 220 -45.83 -25.72 6.05
N ARG A 221 -46.97 -25.01 6.17
CA ARG A 221 -48.30 -25.54 5.85
C ARG A 221 -48.49 -25.79 4.36
N ALA A 222 -48.04 -24.86 3.50
CA ALA A 222 -48.16 -24.99 2.05
C ALA A 222 -47.41 -26.22 1.51
N HIS A 223 -46.25 -26.52 2.09
CA HIS A 223 -45.40 -27.65 1.69
C HIS A 223 -45.64 -28.92 2.53
N GLY A 224 -46.57 -28.86 3.49
CA GLY A 224 -46.94 -29.97 4.37
C GLY A 224 -45.76 -30.53 5.16
N ILE A 225 -44.89 -29.66 5.64
CA ILE A 225 -43.74 -30.00 6.48
C ILE A 225 -44.25 -30.25 7.90
N SER A 226 -43.91 -31.40 8.49
CA SER A 226 -44.32 -31.74 9.85
C SER A 226 -43.67 -30.81 10.87
N ASP A 227 -44.27 -30.62 12.05
CA ASP A 227 -43.65 -29.84 13.14
C ASP A 227 -42.32 -30.46 13.59
N GLU A 228 -42.20 -31.78 13.52
CA GLU A 228 -40.96 -32.51 13.82
C GLU A 228 -39.85 -32.20 12.81
N ASP A 229 -40.15 -32.24 11.51
CA ASP A 229 -39.20 -31.89 10.46
C ASP A 229 -38.83 -30.41 10.49
N TRP A 230 -39.81 -29.55 10.74
CA TRP A 230 -39.59 -28.12 10.88
C TRP A 230 -38.61 -27.84 12.03
N ALA A 231 -38.88 -28.35 13.24
CA ALA A 231 -38.00 -28.21 14.39
C ALA A 231 -36.61 -28.85 14.18
N ARG A 232 -36.53 -29.93 13.38
CA ARG A 232 -35.28 -30.64 13.11
C ARG A 232 -34.32 -29.84 12.23
N PHE A 233 -34.85 -29.20 11.18
CA PHE A 233 -34.04 -28.63 10.09
C PHE A 233 -34.06 -27.09 10.03
N ASP A 234 -35.13 -26.44 10.46
CA ASP A 234 -35.17 -24.99 10.53
C ASP A 234 -34.48 -24.51 11.81
N ARG A 235 -33.21 -24.18 11.68
CA ARG A 235 -32.37 -23.70 12.78
C ARG A 235 -32.40 -22.19 12.95
N GLN A 236 -33.18 -21.47 12.12
CA GLN A 236 -33.25 -20.01 12.16
C GLN A 236 -31.84 -19.40 12.11
N ALA A 237 -31.04 -19.82 11.11
CA ALA A 237 -29.63 -19.45 11.03
C ALA A 237 -29.51 -17.93 10.92
N GLN A 238 -28.72 -17.30 11.78
CA GLN A 238 -28.45 -15.88 11.63
C GLN A 238 -27.61 -15.66 10.37
N TYR A 239 -27.89 -14.58 9.65
CA TYR A 239 -27.10 -14.16 8.50
C TYR A 239 -26.89 -12.66 8.49
N GLU A 240 -25.84 -12.27 7.78
CA GLU A 240 -25.56 -10.88 7.46
C GLU A 240 -24.96 -10.81 6.04
N ILE A 241 -25.45 -9.88 5.22
CA ILE A 241 -24.93 -9.61 3.87
C ILE A 241 -24.40 -8.20 3.81
N TRP A 242 -23.13 -8.07 3.44
CA TRP A 242 -22.48 -6.78 3.22
C TRP A 242 -22.32 -6.51 1.73
N ARG A 243 -22.66 -5.29 1.32
CA ARG A 243 -22.56 -4.79 -0.05
C ARG A 243 -21.49 -3.70 -0.13
N TYR A 244 -20.53 -3.85 -1.03
CA TYR A 244 -19.52 -2.84 -1.35
C TYR A 244 -19.57 -2.46 -2.83
N PRO A 245 -19.43 -1.17 -3.19
CA PRO A 245 -19.38 -0.76 -4.58
C PRO A 245 -18.12 -1.31 -5.28
N LYS A 246 -18.24 -1.73 -6.54
CA LYS A 246 -17.09 -2.07 -7.37
C LYS A 246 -16.49 -0.79 -7.98
N PRO A 247 -15.17 -0.57 -7.88
CA PRO A 247 -14.53 0.58 -8.50
C PRO A 247 -14.77 0.62 -10.03
N GLY A 248 -15.15 1.78 -10.55
CA GLY A 248 -15.26 2.02 -12.00
C GLY A 248 -16.44 1.38 -12.73
N VAL A 249 -17.30 0.61 -12.05
CA VAL A 249 -18.49 -0.02 -12.66
C VAL A 249 -19.71 0.11 -11.75
N ARG A 250 -20.91 0.15 -12.34
CA ARG A 250 -22.19 0.20 -11.60
C ARG A 250 -22.62 -1.19 -11.13
N ASP A 251 -21.80 -1.82 -10.29
CA ASP A 251 -22.02 -3.15 -9.72
C ASP A 251 -21.42 -3.25 -8.31
N PHE A 252 -21.66 -4.35 -7.60
CA PHE A 252 -21.31 -4.51 -6.18
C PHE A 252 -20.65 -5.85 -5.86
N PHE A 253 -19.71 -5.84 -4.92
CA PHE A 253 -19.26 -7.04 -4.21
C PHE A 253 -20.26 -7.38 -3.08
N TYR A 254 -20.56 -8.67 -2.94
CA TYR A 254 -21.39 -9.19 -1.86
C TYR A 254 -20.56 -10.13 -0.98
N TYR A 255 -20.75 -10.02 0.34
CA TYR A 255 -20.15 -10.90 1.34
C TYR A 255 -21.26 -11.44 2.23
N LEU A 256 -21.36 -12.76 2.34
CA LEU A 256 -22.37 -13.45 3.16
C LEU A 256 -21.70 -14.01 4.40
N PHE A 257 -22.19 -13.60 5.56
CA PHE A 257 -21.83 -14.15 6.86
C PHE A 257 -23.02 -14.93 7.42
N GLY A 258 -22.77 -15.99 8.17
CA GLY A 258 -23.84 -16.70 8.87
C GLY A 258 -23.38 -17.89 9.69
N ASN A 259 -24.31 -18.48 10.45
CA ASN A 259 -24.03 -19.68 11.24
C ASN A 259 -23.82 -20.91 10.34
N VAL A 260 -22.61 -21.46 10.34
CA VAL A 260 -22.30 -22.69 9.59
C VAL A 260 -23.19 -23.84 10.04
N GLY A 261 -23.81 -24.55 9.10
CA GLY A 261 -24.74 -25.64 9.41
C GLY A 261 -25.98 -25.21 10.21
N GLY A 262 -26.25 -23.91 10.27
CA GLY A 262 -27.42 -23.29 10.90
C GLY A 262 -27.29 -22.98 12.38
N THR A 263 -26.29 -23.55 13.06
CA THR A 263 -26.06 -23.34 14.52
C THR A 263 -24.58 -23.24 14.90
N GLY A 264 -23.67 -23.45 13.95
CA GLY A 264 -22.24 -23.37 14.16
C GLY A 264 -21.72 -21.93 14.25
N PRO A 265 -20.39 -21.74 14.15
CA PRO A 265 -19.78 -20.42 14.24
C PRO A 265 -20.35 -19.48 13.18
N PHE A 266 -20.42 -18.20 13.51
CA PHE A 266 -20.82 -17.14 12.60
C PHE A 266 -19.58 -16.64 11.86
N GLU A 267 -19.45 -16.99 10.59
CA GLU A 267 -18.25 -16.73 9.78
C GLU A 267 -18.61 -16.26 8.37
N LEU A 268 -17.61 -15.75 7.63
CA LEU A 268 -17.74 -15.47 6.20
C LEU A 268 -17.85 -16.80 5.42
N VAL A 269 -18.93 -16.97 4.67
CA VAL A 269 -19.17 -18.18 3.88
C VAL A 269 -19.10 -17.91 2.38
N ASP A 270 -18.68 -18.92 1.63
CA ASP A 270 -18.62 -18.87 0.18
C ASP A 270 -19.99 -18.98 -0.49
N GLY A 271 -21.03 -19.41 0.23
CA GLY A 271 -22.39 -19.46 -0.29
C GLY A 271 -23.41 -20.02 0.70
N LEU A 272 -24.69 -19.94 0.32
CA LEU A 272 -25.81 -20.34 1.17
C LEU A 272 -25.76 -21.80 1.62
N HIS A 273 -25.21 -22.67 0.77
CA HIS A 273 -25.06 -24.11 1.03
C HIS A 273 -24.25 -24.44 2.30
N ARG A 274 -23.42 -23.50 2.80
CA ARG A 274 -22.66 -23.61 4.05
C ARG A 274 -23.51 -23.39 5.30
N LEU A 275 -24.56 -22.58 5.19
CA LEU A 275 -25.45 -22.25 6.30
C LEU A 275 -26.47 -23.36 6.58
N MET A 276 -26.56 -24.36 5.70
CA MET A 276 -27.57 -25.41 5.79
C MET A 276 -27.11 -26.61 6.64
N PRO A 277 -28.00 -27.19 7.46
CA PRO A 277 -27.71 -28.42 8.18
C PRO A 277 -27.31 -29.56 7.23
N SER A 278 -26.19 -30.22 7.50
CA SER A 278 -25.67 -31.29 6.63
C SER A 278 -26.62 -32.48 6.51
N ASN A 279 -27.42 -32.75 7.55
CA ASN A 279 -28.43 -33.80 7.57
C ASN A 279 -29.61 -33.54 6.62
N ALA A 280 -29.89 -32.29 6.24
CA ALA A 280 -30.94 -31.94 5.27
C ALA A 280 -30.61 -32.46 3.86
N ARG A 281 -29.34 -32.78 3.59
CA ARG A 281 -28.88 -33.35 2.31
C ARG A 281 -29.18 -34.84 2.16
N ALA A 282 -29.48 -35.54 3.26
CA ALA A 282 -29.77 -36.97 3.25
C ALA A 282 -31.26 -37.28 3.49
N TYR A 283 -31.99 -36.35 4.11
CA TYR A 283 -33.40 -36.52 4.43
C TYR A 283 -34.29 -36.11 3.26
N LYS A 284 -35.31 -36.93 2.94
CA LYS A 284 -36.27 -36.65 1.87
C LYS A 284 -37.66 -36.37 2.45
N HIS A 285 -38.25 -35.26 2.00
CA HIS A 285 -39.65 -34.91 2.21
C HIS A 285 -40.36 -34.92 0.85
N ARG A 286 -41.36 -35.80 0.70
CA ARG A 286 -42.09 -36.01 -0.57
C ARG A 286 -41.13 -36.26 -1.75
N ASP A 287 -40.23 -37.21 -1.58
CA ASP A 287 -39.21 -37.66 -2.55
C ASP A 287 -38.12 -36.63 -2.92
N ILE A 288 -38.18 -35.41 -2.38
CA ILE A 288 -37.22 -34.32 -2.60
C ILE A 288 -36.37 -34.15 -1.34
N ARG A 289 -35.04 -34.02 -1.48
CA ARG A 289 -34.15 -33.72 -0.36
C ARG A 289 -34.55 -32.41 0.34
N PHE A 290 -34.55 -32.42 1.67
CA PHE A 290 -34.98 -31.29 2.49
C PHE A 290 -34.13 -30.03 2.25
N GLN A 291 -32.87 -30.20 1.84
CA GLN A 291 -31.97 -29.10 1.45
C GLN A 291 -32.62 -28.15 0.45
N TYR A 292 -33.39 -28.65 -0.53
CA TYR A 292 -33.94 -27.81 -1.59
C TYR A 292 -35.14 -26.98 -1.11
N TYR A 293 -35.86 -27.46 -0.10
CA TYR A 293 -36.88 -26.66 0.58
C TYR A 293 -36.20 -25.51 1.35
N LEU A 294 -35.13 -25.81 2.09
CA LEU A 294 -34.35 -24.78 2.77
C LEU A 294 -33.78 -23.75 1.79
N GLU A 295 -33.33 -24.17 0.60
CA GLU A 295 -32.82 -23.26 -0.44
C GLU A 295 -33.92 -22.33 -0.95
N LEU A 296 -35.10 -22.87 -1.26
CA LEU A 296 -36.23 -22.07 -1.72
C LEU A 296 -36.57 -20.96 -0.72
N PHE A 297 -36.75 -21.31 0.56
CA PHE A 297 -37.17 -20.34 1.57
C PHE A 297 -36.06 -19.34 1.89
N SER A 298 -34.83 -19.83 2.05
CA SER A 298 -33.68 -18.97 2.35
C SER A 298 -33.40 -17.99 1.21
N TYR A 299 -33.42 -18.43 -0.06
CA TYR A 299 -33.28 -17.50 -1.18
C TYR A 299 -34.48 -16.54 -1.27
N GLY A 300 -35.67 -16.94 -0.85
CA GLY A 300 -36.83 -16.04 -0.72
C GLY A 300 -36.62 -14.92 0.29
N ASP A 301 -36.06 -15.25 1.46
CA ASP A 301 -35.68 -14.25 2.46
C ASP A 301 -34.60 -13.30 1.94
N LEU A 302 -33.59 -13.86 1.26
CA LEU A 302 -32.47 -13.10 0.70
C LEU A 302 -32.85 -12.28 -0.55
N ALA A 303 -33.90 -12.66 -1.29
CA ALA A 303 -34.31 -11.99 -2.52
C ALA A 303 -34.67 -10.51 -2.32
N ARG A 304 -35.11 -10.14 -1.10
CA ARG A 304 -35.40 -8.75 -0.72
C ARG A 304 -34.19 -7.82 -0.82
N MET A 305 -32.97 -8.37 -0.90
CA MET A 305 -31.73 -7.63 -1.08
C MET A 305 -31.39 -7.28 -2.53
N GLY A 306 -31.93 -8.02 -3.50
CA GLY A 306 -31.50 -7.95 -4.89
C GLY A 306 -30.18 -8.70 -5.14
N GLY A 307 -29.45 -8.30 -6.19
CA GLY A 307 -28.20 -8.95 -6.59
C GLY A 307 -28.40 -10.41 -7.06
N PRO A 308 -27.42 -11.30 -6.81
CA PRO A 308 -27.52 -12.70 -7.26
C PRO A 308 -28.67 -13.47 -6.59
N TYR A 309 -29.01 -13.13 -5.34
CA TYR A 309 -30.04 -13.84 -4.57
C TYR A 309 -31.44 -13.70 -5.16
N GLY A 310 -31.81 -12.51 -5.65
CA GLY A 310 -33.12 -12.28 -6.27
C GLY A 310 -33.30 -13.07 -7.57
N GLN A 311 -32.26 -13.17 -8.39
CA GLN A 311 -32.30 -13.94 -9.64
C GLN A 311 -32.45 -15.44 -9.37
N ARG A 312 -31.70 -15.95 -8.39
CA ARG A 312 -31.76 -17.35 -7.96
C ARG A 312 -33.12 -17.71 -7.35
N PHE A 313 -33.70 -16.82 -6.53
CA PHE A 313 -35.04 -17.04 -6.00
C PHE A 313 -36.09 -17.09 -7.11
N ALA A 314 -36.10 -16.12 -8.03
CA ALA A 314 -37.02 -16.11 -9.16
C ALA A 314 -36.87 -17.37 -10.03
N GLU A 315 -35.66 -17.90 -10.16
CA GLU A 315 -35.41 -19.18 -10.80
C GLU A 315 -36.03 -20.33 -10.02
N LEU A 316 -35.74 -20.46 -8.71
CA LEU A 316 -36.32 -21.50 -7.86
C LEU A 316 -37.85 -21.46 -7.86
N GLU A 317 -38.47 -20.28 -7.76
CA GLU A 317 -39.94 -20.15 -7.83
C GLU A 317 -40.50 -20.74 -9.12
N ARG A 318 -39.87 -20.47 -10.29
CA ARG A 318 -40.29 -21.07 -11.56
C ARG A 318 -40.16 -22.59 -11.56
N ARG A 319 -39.14 -23.13 -10.89
CA ARG A 319 -38.90 -24.58 -10.81
C ARG A 319 -39.88 -25.26 -9.85
N TRP A 320 -40.19 -24.63 -8.72
CA TRP A 320 -41.07 -25.17 -7.67
C TRP A 320 -42.56 -25.01 -7.98
N TYR A 321 -42.95 -23.87 -8.53
CA TYR A 321 -44.36 -23.50 -8.76
C TYR A 321 -44.75 -23.51 -10.24
N GLY A 322 -43.94 -24.16 -11.08
CA GLY A 322 -44.24 -24.35 -12.50
C GLY A 322 -45.46 -25.26 -12.75
N SER A 323 -45.83 -25.42 -14.02
CA SER A 323 -46.97 -26.25 -14.44
C SER A 323 -46.79 -27.75 -14.16
N ARG A 324 -45.58 -28.19 -13.81
CA ARG A 324 -45.25 -29.56 -13.40
C ARG A 324 -44.59 -29.52 -12.02
N ALA A 325 -44.85 -30.55 -11.22
CA ALA A 325 -44.18 -30.71 -9.93
C ALA A 325 -42.64 -30.76 -10.13
N PRO A 326 -41.86 -30.16 -9.22
CA PRO A 326 -40.42 -30.16 -9.31
C PRO A 326 -39.86 -31.58 -9.20
N THR A 327 -38.85 -31.91 -9.99
CA THR A 327 -38.08 -33.14 -9.84
C THR A 327 -36.79 -32.86 -9.08
N GLU A 328 -36.32 -33.83 -8.29
CA GLU A 328 -35.10 -33.70 -7.51
C GLU A 328 -33.88 -33.33 -8.38
N GLY A 329 -33.70 -34.00 -9.53
CA GLY A 329 -32.57 -33.72 -10.43
C GLY A 329 -32.60 -32.30 -11.01
N PHE A 330 -33.78 -31.71 -11.19
CA PHE A 330 -33.89 -30.32 -11.65
C PHE A 330 -33.54 -29.33 -10.55
N LEU A 331 -33.90 -29.60 -9.29
CA LEU A 331 -33.48 -28.77 -8.16
C LEU A 331 -31.98 -28.92 -7.87
N GLU A 332 -31.45 -30.13 -8.01
CA GLU A 332 -30.02 -30.42 -7.88
C GLU A 332 -29.17 -29.64 -8.88
N ALA A 333 -29.58 -29.63 -10.15
CA ALA A 333 -28.86 -28.87 -11.18
C ALA A 333 -28.82 -27.36 -10.86
N ALA A 334 -29.90 -26.78 -10.33
CA ALA A 334 -29.91 -25.37 -9.89
C ALA A 334 -28.97 -25.15 -8.70
N SER A 335 -29.07 -25.98 -7.66
CA SER A 335 -28.23 -25.89 -6.47
C SER A 335 -26.73 -25.97 -6.83
N GLN A 336 -26.35 -26.91 -7.69
CA GLN A 336 -24.96 -27.04 -8.18
C GLN A 336 -24.50 -25.79 -8.93
N GLN A 337 -25.32 -25.27 -9.85
CA GLN A 337 -25.02 -24.02 -10.55
C GLN A 337 -24.80 -22.86 -9.59
N PHE A 338 -25.66 -22.70 -8.58
CA PHE A 338 -25.54 -21.61 -7.62
C PHE A 338 -24.26 -21.70 -6.79
N VAL A 339 -23.85 -22.92 -6.41
CA VAL A 339 -22.58 -23.16 -5.71
C VAL A 339 -21.38 -22.82 -6.61
N GLU A 340 -21.46 -23.12 -7.90
CA GLU A 340 -20.41 -22.75 -8.86
C GLU A 340 -20.32 -21.23 -9.06
N ASP A 341 -21.46 -20.56 -9.22
CA ASP A 341 -21.54 -19.10 -9.31
C ASP A 341 -20.98 -18.42 -8.05
N ASP A 342 -21.31 -18.95 -6.88
CA ASP A 342 -20.80 -18.50 -5.57
C ASP A 342 -19.28 -18.61 -5.49
N ARG A 343 -18.73 -19.76 -5.89
CA ARG A 343 -17.27 -19.96 -5.97
C ARG A 343 -16.60 -19.04 -6.97
N TRP A 344 -17.27 -18.75 -8.08
CA TRP A 344 -16.78 -17.80 -9.08
C TRP A 344 -16.74 -16.38 -8.51
N MET A 345 -17.83 -15.92 -7.88
CA MET A 345 -17.88 -14.61 -7.23
C MET A 345 -16.85 -14.48 -6.10
N ALA A 346 -16.61 -15.52 -5.32
CA ALA A 346 -15.57 -15.54 -4.28
C ALA A 346 -14.15 -15.40 -4.85
N ARG A 347 -13.92 -15.81 -6.10
CA ARG A 347 -12.64 -15.70 -6.81
C ARG A 347 -12.50 -14.44 -7.66
N GLU A 348 -13.55 -13.62 -7.74
CA GLU A 348 -13.50 -12.35 -8.48
C GLU A 348 -12.35 -11.49 -7.93
N PRO A 349 -11.49 -10.90 -8.79
CA PRO A 349 -10.43 -10.00 -8.35
C PRO A 349 -10.99 -8.83 -7.53
N ARG A 350 -10.39 -8.57 -6.37
CA ARG A 350 -10.82 -7.52 -5.43
C ARG A 350 -9.61 -6.64 -5.07
N PRO A 351 -9.82 -5.35 -4.77
CA PRO A 351 -8.75 -4.51 -4.25
C PRO A 351 -8.23 -5.07 -2.91
N SER A 352 -6.94 -4.87 -2.64
CA SER A 352 -6.29 -5.34 -1.40
C SER A 352 -6.78 -4.59 -0.16
N ALA A 353 -7.22 -3.34 -0.31
CA ALA A 353 -7.88 -2.53 0.72
C ALA A 353 -8.58 -1.33 0.04
N SER A 354 -9.44 -0.63 0.77
CA SER A 354 -9.99 0.66 0.35
C SER A 354 -10.14 1.57 1.58
N SER A 355 -9.87 2.85 1.39
CA SER A 355 -10.06 3.89 2.40
C SER A 355 -10.42 5.20 1.73
N PRO A 356 -11.33 6.00 2.32
CA PRO A 356 -11.63 7.34 1.82
C PRO A 356 -10.38 8.20 1.61
N LEU A 357 -9.34 8.04 2.43
CA LEU A 357 -8.07 8.78 2.30
C LEU A 357 -7.20 8.28 1.14
N ASP A 358 -7.19 6.97 0.90
CA ASP A 358 -6.46 6.36 -0.22
C ASP A 358 -7.14 6.69 -1.56
N ASP A 359 -8.48 6.68 -1.55
CA ASP A 359 -9.36 6.85 -2.71
C ASP A 359 -9.71 8.34 -2.99
N SER A 360 -9.27 9.25 -2.12
CA SER A 360 -9.51 10.70 -2.27
C SER A 360 -8.76 11.27 -3.47
N PRO A 361 -9.32 12.29 -4.16
CA PRO A 361 -8.58 13.04 -5.17
C PRO A 361 -7.28 13.61 -4.59
N LYS A 362 -6.16 13.40 -5.31
CA LYS A 362 -4.85 13.95 -4.94
C LYS A 362 -4.32 14.86 -6.05
N SER A 363 -3.43 15.80 -5.71
CA SER A 363 -2.67 16.55 -6.71
C SER A 363 -2.00 15.59 -7.68
N VAL A 364 -2.11 15.87 -8.98
CA VAL A 364 -1.35 15.15 -9.98
C VAL A 364 0.13 15.44 -9.78
N LEU A 365 0.90 14.39 -9.47
CA LEU A 365 2.35 14.44 -9.34
C LEU A 365 2.98 13.31 -10.15
N SER A 366 3.95 13.68 -10.99
CA SER A 366 4.92 12.77 -11.58
C SER A 366 6.30 13.16 -11.06
N ALA A 367 6.93 12.28 -10.29
CA ALA A 367 8.26 12.52 -9.76
C ALA A 367 9.20 11.35 -10.06
N GLN A 368 10.50 11.65 -10.10
CA GLN A 368 11.58 10.66 -10.20
C GLN A 368 12.79 11.11 -9.37
N VAL A 369 13.45 10.13 -8.76
CA VAL A 369 14.72 10.30 -8.06
C VAL A 369 15.75 9.39 -8.74
N ALA A 370 16.84 9.97 -9.22
CA ALA A 370 17.90 9.24 -9.91
C ALA A 370 19.26 9.51 -9.26
N ARG A 371 20.03 8.45 -9.04
CA ARG A 371 21.44 8.59 -8.67
C ARG A 371 22.24 8.98 -9.91
N VAL A 372 23.07 10.01 -9.78
CA VAL A 372 23.96 10.52 -10.83
C VAL A 372 25.34 10.85 -10.25
N LEU A 373 26.35 11.01 -11.10
CA LEU A 373 27.66 11.57 -10.74
C LEU A 373 27.79 12.96 -11.36
N ALA A 374 27.99 13.98 -10.53
CA ALA A 374 28.24 15.34 -11.00
C ALA A 374 29.67 15.75 -10.61
N GLY A 375 30.56 15.87 -11.61
CA GLY A 375 31.98 16.14 -11.36
C GLY A 375 32.67 15.02 -10.57
N GLY A 376 32.26 13.77 -10.79
CA GLY A 376 32.76 12.58 -10.06
C GLY A 376 32.16 12.37 -8.67
N GLU A 377 31.39 13.32 -8.15
CA GLU A 377 30.75 13.23 -6.83
C GLU A 377 29.33 12.66 -6.94
N PRO A 378 28.91 11.74 -6.04
CA PRO A 378 27.58 11.17 -6.07
C PRO A 378 26.50 12.17 -5.67
N ARG A 379 25.46 12.26 -6.50
CA ARG A 379 24.31 13.13 -6.33
C ARG A 379 22.99 12.38 -6.50
N LEU A 380 21.93 12.97 -5.95
CA LEU A 380 20.55 12.63 -6.28
C LEU A 380 19.97 13.76 -7.11
N LEU A 381 19.50 13.43 -8.30
CA LEU A 381 18.67 14.29 -9.12
C LEU A 381 17.20 13.99 -8.82
N VAL A 382 16.47 14.97 -8.33
CA VAL A 382 15.03 14.90 -8.08
C VAL A 382 14.32 15.77 -9.10
N LEU A 383 13.38 15.17 -9.82
CA LEU A 383 12.55 15.82 -10.82
C LEU A 383 11.09 15.66 -10.40
N ALA A 384 10.30 16.73 -10.46
CA ALA A 384 8.89 16.69 -10.12
C ALA A 384 8.09 17.57 -11.09
N VAL A 385 6.99 17.01 -11.61
CA VAL A 385 6.04 17.71 -12.48
C VAL A 385 4.63 17.53 -11.94
N SER A 386 3.89 18.63 -11.90
CA SER A 386 2.47 18.68 -11.58
C SER A 386 1.62 19.12 -12.78
N SER A 387 0.31 18.89 -12.68
CA SER A 387 -0.70 19.44 -13.60
C SER A 387 -0.49 20.95 -13.84
N PRO A 388 -0.80 21.49 -15.05
CA PRO A 388 -1.46 20.85 -16.20
C PRO A 388 -0.50 20.28 -17.26
N LEU A 389 0.80 20.17 -16.98
CA LEU A 389 1.76 19.60 -17.94
C LEU A 389 1.44 18.13 -18.28
N TRP A 390 0.82 17.42 -17.34
CA TRP A 390 0.20 16.11 -17.55
C TRP A 390 -1.26 16.32 -17.98
N ARG A 391 -1.57 16.16 -19.27
CA ARG A 391 -2.96 16.18 -19.76
C ARG A 391 -3.60 14.80 -19.56
N PRO A 392 -4.65 14.65 -18.74
CA PRO A 392 -5.72 13.74 -19.10
C PRO A 392 -6.48 14.37 -20.27
N ARG A 393 -6.70 13.57 -21.31
CA ARG A 393 -7.49 13.96 -22.47
C ARG A 393 -8.93 14.23 -22.01
N VAL A 394 -9.29 15.49 -21.84
CA VAL A 394 -10.68 15.89 -21.56
C VAL A 394 -11.47 15.74 -22.86
N GLU A 395 -12.05 14.57 -23.08
CA GLU A 395 -13.18 14.47 -24.00
C GLU A 395 -14.36 15.16 -23.35
N ARG A 396 -14.72 16.34 -23.86
CA ARG A 396 -16.03 16.95 -23.57
C ARG A 396 -17.10 16.03 -24.12
N GLY A 397 -17.67 15.20 -23.25
CA GLY A 397 -18.85 14.42 -23.60
C GLY A 397 -19.09 13.20 -22.74
N SER A 398 -19.49 13.38 -21.49
CA SER A 398 -20.60 12.61 -20.90
C SER A 398 -20.87 13.10 -19.47
N VAL A 399 -22.15 13.16 -19.15
CA VAL A 399 -22.71 13.63 -17.89
C VAL A 399 -22.35 12.67 -16.76
N GLY A 400 -21.73 13.20 -15.70
CA GLY A 400 -21.50 12.50 -14.44
C GLY A 400 -20.29 13.03 -13.66
N ASP A 401 -20.51 14.02 -12.79
CA ASP A 401 -19.71 14.41 -11.61
C ASP A 401 -18.19 14.16 -11.62
N SER A 402 -17.47 14.72 -12.59
CA SER A 402 -16.03 14.97 -12.41
C SER A 402 -15.83 16.39 -11.93
N LEU A 403 -15.27 16.55 -10.72
CA LEU A 403 -14.73 17.82 -10.24
C LEU A 403 -13.77 18.36 -11.32
N VAL A 404 -14.17 19.43 -12.02
CA VAL A 404 -13.28 20.17 -12.90
C VAL A 404 -12.39 20.99 -12.00
N LEU A 405 -11.24 20.44 -11.60
CA LEU A 405 -10.24 21.18 -10.86
C LEU A 405 -9.74 22.34 -11.72
N ALA A 406 -9.87 23.57 -11.22
CA ALA A 406 -9.24 24.75 -11.80
C ALA A 406 -7.72 24.53 -11.89
N PRO A 407 -7.00 25.15 -12.84
CA PRO A 407 -5.54 25.06 -12.87
C PRO A 407 -4.99 25.74 -11.61
N PHE A 408 -4.53 24.95 -10.65
CA PHE A 408 -3.73 25.40 -9.52
C PHE A 408 -2.26 25.13 -9.82
N ALA A 409 -1.38 26.01 -9.33
CA ALA A 409 0.03 25.70 -9.24
C ALA A 409 0.26 24.73 -8.07
N ALA A 410 1.35 23.96 -8.14
CA ALA A 410 1.73 23.09 -7.03
C ALA A 410 3.15 23.39 -6.58
N ARG A 411 3.31 23.56 -5.26
CA ARG A 411 4.61 23.66 -4.63
C ARG A 411 5.14 22.26 -4.37
N HIS A 412 6.29 21.96 -4.96
CA HIS A 412 6.97 20.70 -4.74
C HIS A 412 7.89 20.76 -3.52
N SER A 413 7.87 19.71 -2.70
CA SER A 413 8.79 19.56 -1.57
C SER A 413 9.36 18.15 -1.51
N VAL A 414 10.46 17.99 -0.78
CA VAL A 414 11.09 16.71 -0.53
C VAL A 414 11.25 16.43 0.95
N ILE A 415 11.16 15.15 1.30
CA ILE A 415 11.49 14.62 2.63
C ILE A 415 12.49 13.49 2.44
N ILE A 416 13.63 13.59 3.12
CA ILE A 416 14.76 12.68 2.96
C ILE A 416 14.90 11.89 4.26
N ARG A 417 14.93 10.57 4.13
CA ARG A 417 15.05 9.65 5.27
C ARG A 417 16.23 8.69 5.12
N ASP A 418 16.71 8.22 6.26
CA ASP A 418 17.76 7.22 6.35
C ASP A 418 17.25 5.78 6.15
N GLY A 419 18.11 4.78 6.39
CA GLY A 419 17.75 3.36 6.30
C GLY A 419 16.76 2.85 7.35
N ARG A 420 16.55 3.59 8.43
CA ARG A 420 15.55 3.35 9.48
C ARG A 420 14.29 4.18 9.28
N LEU A 421 14.21 4.91 8.16
CA LEU A 421 13.15 5.84 7.82
C LEU A 421 13.03 6.98 8.83
N GLU A 422 14.14 7.34 9.49
CA GLU A 422 14.22 8.57 10.28
C GLU A 422 14.46 9.75 9.34
N GLU A 423 13.77 10.86 9.59
CA GLU A 423 13.92 12.05 8.78
C GLU A 423 15.29 12.70 9.00
N ILE A 424 16.05 12.84 7.92
CA ILE A 424 17.32 13.56 7.90
C ILE A 424 17.05 15.06 7.69
N THR A 425 16.20 15.38 6.70
CA THR A 425 15.86 16.75 6.34
C THR A 425 14.65 16.79 5.41
N ARG A 426 14.01 17.96 5.32
CA ARG A 426 12.98 18.29 4.34
C ARG A 426 13.22 19.67 3.75
N GLY A 427 12.72 19.92 2.54
CA GLY A 427 12.89 21.22 1.89
C GLY A 427 12.04 21.40 0.64
N GLY A 428 11.73 22.66 0.30
CA GLY A 428 11.07 23.02 -0.95
C GLY A 428 11.99 22.83 -2.15
N MET A 429 11.41 22.41 -3.28
CA MET A 429 12.13 22.34 -4.55
C MET A 429 12.04 23.68 -5.29
N LEU A 430 13.06 23.97 -6.10
CA LEU A 430 13.08 25.17 -6.92
C LEU A 430 12.41 24.90 -8.28
N PRO A 431 11.57 25.83 -8.78
CA PRO A 431 11.08 25.78 -10.15
C PRO A 431 12.24 25.70 -11.14
N ALA A 432 12.19 24.72 -12.05
CA ALA A 432 13.17 24.58 -13.13
C ALA A 432 12.88 25.54 -14.29
N THR A 433 11.67 26.09 -14.33
CA THR A 433 11.20 27.03 -15.36
C THR A 433 10.57 28.24 -14.68
N GLY A 434 10.07 29.21 -15.45
CA GLY A 434 9.36 30.36 -14.90
C GLY A 434 8.04 30.02 -14.17
N GLY A 435 7.50 28.79 -14.32
CA GLY A 435 6.31 28.31 -13.62
C GLY A 435 6.63 27.26 -12.55
N GLU A 436 5.74 27.12 -11.55
CA GLU A 436 5.92 26.22 -10.39
C GLU A 436 5.72 24.72 -10.73
N ASP A 437 5.13 24.42 -11.89
CA ASP A 437 4.66 23.07 -12.26
C ASP A 437 5.78 22.07 -12.61
N LEU A 438 7.02 22.54 -12.80
CA LEU A 438 8.19 21.69 -13.03
C LEU A 438 9.30 22.16 -12.10
N SER A 439 9.67 21.29 -11.17
CA SER A 439 10.69 21.56 -10.17
C SER A 439 11.83 20.56 -10.29
N THR A 440 13.05 21.03 -10.02
CA THR A 440 14.25 20.20 -10.01
C THR A 440 15.08 20.50 -8.78
N MET A 441 15.79 19.49 -8.29
CA MET A 441 16.69 19.64 -7.17
C MET A 441 17.84 18.63 -7.30
N VAL A 442 19.07 19.11 -7.08
CA VAL A 442 20.27 18.27 -7.08
C VAL A 442 20.88 18.29 -5.68
N LEU A 443 20.98 17.12 -5.07
CA LEU A 443 21.45 16.95 -3.70
C LEU A 443 22.73 16.13 -3.64
N ARG A 444 23.54 16.30 -2.59
CA ARG A 444 24.59 15.31 -2.26
C ARG A 444 23.95 13.97 -1.93
N HIS A 445 24.57 12.87 -2.33
CA HIS A 445 24.11 11.51 -1.98
C HIS A 445 25.08 10.82 -0.99
N PRO A 446 24.97 11.08 0.32
CA PRO A 446 25.64 10.27 1.33
C PRO A 446 24.97 8.90 1.47
N ALA A 447 25.74 7.88 1.85
CA ALA A 447 25.27 6.49 1.98
C ALA A 447 24.14 6.29 3.02
N ALA A 448 23.92 7.27 3.89
CA ALA A 448 22.83 7.27 4.86
C ALA A 448 21.45 7.42 4.21
N ILE A 449 21.32 8.15 3.08
CA ILE A 449 20.02 8.36 2.42
C ILE A 449 19.54 7.05 1.80
N ARG A 450 18.35 6.60 2.21
CA ARG A 450 17.72 5.37 1.70
C ARG A 450 16.28 5.54 1.24
N HIS A 451 15.63 6.65 1.58
CA HIS A 451 14.27 6.91 1.14
C HIS A 451 14.05 8.40 0.87
N VAL A 452 13.30 8.71 -0.18
CA VAL A 452 12.91 10.09 -0.54
C VAL A 452 11.41 10.10 -0.81
N THR A 453 10.69 11.02 -0.16
CA THR A 453 9.32 11.39 -0.53
C THR A 453 9.38 12.71 -1.29
N VAL A 454 8.65 12.79 -2.41
CA VAL A 454 8.38 14.03 -3.13
C VAL A 454 6.90 14.33 -2.96
N THR A 455 6.54 15.54 -2.57
CA THR A 455 5.14 15.98 -2.43
C THR A 455 4.81 17.14 -3.37
N ALA A 456 3.53 17.30 -3.69
CA ALA A 456 2.96 18.39 -4.48
C ALA A 456 1.73 18.95 -3.74
N GLU A 457 1.95 20.04 -3.01
CA GLU A 457 0.92 20.77 -2.28
C GLU A 457 0.33 21.86 -3.18
N HIS A 458 -0.97 22.11 -3.08
CA HIS A 458 -1.62 23.19 -3.83
C HIS A 458 -1.11 24.56 -3.37
N SER A 459 -0.73 25.41 -4.32
CA SER A 459 -0.57 26.86 -4.10
C SER A 459 -1.79 27.57 -4.69
N VAL A 460 -2.70 28.06 -3.84
CA VAL A 460 -3.80 28.94 -4.26
C VAL A 460 -3.36 30.38 -4.03
N GLU A 461 -3.30 31.19 -5.09
CA GLU A 461 -3.03 32.63 -4.94
C GLU A 461 -4.15 33.29 -4.11
N GLY A 462 -3.87 33.65 -2.87
CA GLY A 462 -4.76 34.44 -2.02
C GLY A 462 -5.71 33.66 -1.11
N GLU A 463 -5.68 32.32 -1.12
CA GLU A 463 -6.34 31.48 -0.10
C GLU A 463 -5.27 30.70 0.68
N GLU A 464 -5.30 30.81 2.01
CA GLU A 464 -4.34 30.18 2.91
C GLU A 464 -4.71 28.75 3.30
N ASP A 465 -5.89 28.24 2.91
CA ASP A 465 -6.41 26.96 3.39
C ASP A 465 -6.53 25.89 2.28
N PRO A 466 -5.55 24.98 2.16
CA PRO A 466 -5.61 23.82 1.26
C PRO A 466 -6.83 22.91 1.50
N ASP A 467 -7.36 22.87 2.74
CA ASP A 467 -8.51 22.02 3.08
C ASP A 467 -9.80 22.49 2.39
N SER A 468 -9.83 23.76 1.96
CA SER A 468 -10.97 24.35 1.25
C SER A 468 -11.18 23.78 -0.17
N VAL A 469 -10.13 23.19 -0.76
CA VAL A 469 -10.14 22.68 -2.15
C VAL A 469 -10.64 21.24 -2.23
N GLY A 470 -10.63 20.49 -1.12
CA GLY A 470 -11.07 19.10 -1.08
C GLY A 470 -10.19 18.14 -1.89
N VAL A 471 -8.92 18.49 -2.10
CA VAL A 471 -7.92 17.68 -2.81
C VAL A 471 -6.70 17.54 -1.91
N LEU A 472 -6.27 16.29 -1.69
CA LEU A 472 -5.10 16.00 -0.87
C LEU A 472 -3.80 16.24 -1.65
N PRO A 473 -2.67 16.50 -0.97
CA PRO A 473 -1.36 16.57 -1.62
C PRO A 473 -1.06 15.31 -2.44
N GLY A 474 -0.48 15.50 -3.62
CA GLY A 474 0.12 14.42 -4.38
C GLY A 474 1.44 14.03 -3.74
N HIS A 475 1.76 12.75 -3.67
CA HIS A 475 3.04 12.31 -3.13
C HIS A 475 3.56 11.06 -3.85
N ALA A 476 4.88 10.95 -3.95
CA ALA A 476 5.59 9.82 -4.53
C ALA A 476 6.78 9.45 -3.65
N HIS A 477 7.05 8.15 -3.53
CA HIS A 477 8.04 7.61 -2.60
C HIS A 477 9.08 6.78 -3.36
N PHE A 478 10.35 6.93 -3.00
CA PHE A 478 11.48 6.35 -3.72
C PHE A 478 12.47 5.72 -2.75
N ALA A 479 12.70 4.41 -2.90
CA ALA A 479 13.84 3.74 -2.28
C ALA A 479 15.14 4.11 -3.00
N VAL A 480 16.17 4.49 -2.25
CA VAL A 480 17.45 4.97 -2.77
C VAL A 480 18.56 3.96 -2.47
N GLY A 481 19.17 3.44 -3.54
CA GLY A 481 20.32 2.55 -3.45
C GLY A 481 21.59 3.27 -2.97
N PRO A 482 22.69 2.52 -2.72
CA PRO A 482 23.98 3.11 -2.36
C PRO A 482 24.44 4.19 -3.36
N PRO A 483 25.26 5.17 -2.94
CA PRO A 483 25.82 6.18 -3.82
C PRO A 483 26.63 5.56 -4.96
N LEU A 484 26.52 6.12 -6.16
CA LEU A 484 27.35 5.73 -7.30
C LEU A 484 28.81 6.06 -7.03
N ARG A 485 29.73 5.32 -7.66
CA ARG A 485 31.16 5.53 -7.48
C ARG A 485 31.86 5.50 -8.83
N ARG A 486 32.71 6.51 -9.10
CA ARG A 486 33.64 6.46 -10.23
C ARG A 486 34.87 5.66 -9.82
N GLY A 487 34.98 4.43 -10.32
CA GLY A 487 36.16 3.60 -10.12
C GLY A 487 37.34 4.02 -11.00
N GLU A 488 38.55 3.54 -10.69
CA GLU A 488 39.72 3.73 -11.56
C GLU A 488 39.57 2.97 -12.89
N SER A 489 38.96 1.78 -12.85
CA SER A 489 38.80 0.89 -14.00
C SER A 489 37.36 0.42 -14.24
N GLU A 490 36.42 0.72 -13.34
CA GLU A 490 35.04 0.21 -13.42
C GLU A 490 34.09 1.20 -14.11
N LEU A 491 33.30 0.67 -15.05
CA LEU A 491 32.13 1.34 -15.62
C LEU A 491 31.09 1.60 -14.52
N GLU A 492 30.50 2.78 -14.53
CA GLU A 492 29.31 3.10 -13.75
C GLU A 492 28.25 3.78 -14.64
N VAL A 493 26.98 3.64 -14.26
CA VAL A 493 25.84 4.18 -15.01
C VAL A 493 24.87 4.88 -14.05
N SER A 494 24.27 6.00 -14.46
CA SER A 494 23.19 6.65 -13.70
C SER A 494 22.00 5.71 -13.49
N ASP A 495 21.06 6.08 -12.61
CA ASP A 495 19.72 5.49 -12.71
C ASP A 495 19.02 5.95 -14.00
N LEU A 496 18.02 5.18 -14.44
CA LEU A 496 17.21 5.54 -15.59
C LEU A 496 16.25 6.67 -15.23
N ILE A 497 16.16 7.67 -16.11
CA ILE A 497 15.13 8.69 -16.04
C ILE A 497 14.26 8.55 -17.28
N VAL A 498 12.96 8.43 -17.08
CA VAL A 498 11.99 8.23 -18.17
C VAL A 498 11.01 9.38 -18.25
N GLY A 499 10.46 9.61 -19.43
CA GLY A 499 9.54 10.72 -19.57
C GLY A 499 8.98 10.89 -20.95
N LEU A 500 8.26 11.98 -21.12
CA LEU A 500 7.77 12.42 -22.41
C LEU A 500 8.80 13.32 -23.08
N GLN A 501 8.75 13.36 -24.41
CA GLN A 501 9.50 14.36 -25.14
C GLN A 501 9.04 15.77 -24.74
N PRO A 502 9.98 16.70 -24.51
CA PRO A 502 9.62 18.09 -24.27
C PRO A 502 8.89 18.65 -25.49
N ARG A 503 7.81 19.38 -25.26
CA ARG A 503 7.15 20.12 -26.33
C ARG A 503 7.98 21.34 -26.70
N PRO A 504 8.02 21.77 -27.97
CA PRO A 504 8.80 22.94 -28.40
C PRO A 504 8.48 24.23 -27.63
N GLU A 505 7.28 24.35 -27.09
CA GLU A 505 6.81 25.54 -26.38
C GLU A 505 7.20 25.58 -24.90
N LEU A 506 7.74 24.49 -24.35
CA LEU A 506 8.15 24.41 -22.94
C LEU A 506 9.62 24.79 -22.79
N PRO A 507 9.95 25.83 -21.99
CA PRO A 507 11.33 26.17 -21.72
C PRO A 507 12.00 25.05 -20.91
N MET A 508 13.13 24.53 -21.41
CA MET A 508 13.86 23.42 -20.77
C MET A 508 15.23 23.84 -20.22
N ASP A 509 15.59 25.13 -20.30
CA ASP A 509 16.94 25.63 -19.98
C ASP A 509 17.38 25.36 -18.53
N GLY A 510 16.44 25.27 -17.59
CA GLY A 510 16.71 24.93 -16.19
C GLY A 510 16.54 23.45 -15.84
N VAL A 511 16.21 22.60 -16.81
CA VAL A 511 15.99 21.16 -16.60
C VAL A 511 17.26 20.40 -16.96
N PRO A 512 17.83 19.60 -16.05
CA PRO A 512 19.11 18.93 -16.29
C PRO A 512 19.04 17.76 -17.28
N VAL A 513 17.83 17.38 -17.72
CA VAL A 513 17.58 16.26 -18.62
C VAL A 513 16.66 16.66 -19.78
N PRO A 514 16.84 16.10 -21.00
CA PRO A 514 16.07 16.49 -22.18
C PRO A 514 14.71 15.77 -22.27
N LEU A 515 13.97 15.71 -21.16
CA LEU A 515 12.66 15.07 -21.05
C LEU A 515 11.77 15.75 -20.01
N LEU A 516 10.46 15.50 -20.09
CA LEU A 516 9.51 15.81 -19.03
C LEU A 516 9.26 14.54 -18.21
N PRO A 517 9.57 14.50 -16.91
CA PRO A 517 9.49 13.28 -16.10
C PRO A 517 8.06 12.73 -16.08
N ALA A 518 7.90 11.48 -16.48
CA ALA A 518 6.63 10.76 -16.49
C ALA A 518 6.86 9.29 -16.15
N THR A 519 6.00 8.72 -15.32
CA THR A 519 5.99 7.28 -15.02
C THR A 519 4.71 6.58 -15.49
N ASN A 520 3.70 7.37 -15.86
CA ASN A 520 2.44 6.91 -16.47
C ASN A 520 2.36 7.39 -17.91
N PHE A 521 2.12 6.48 -18.85
CA PHE A 521 2.14 6.73 -20.28
C PHE A 521 0.87 6.21 -20.95
N TRP A 522 0.33 6.94 -21.91
CA TRP A 522 -0.68 6.42 -22.83
C TRP A 522 -0.01 5.59 -23.92
N ARG A 523 -0.75 4.66 -24.54
CA ARG A 523 -0.20 3.80 -25.60
C ARG A 523 0.35 4.58 -26.80
N LEU A 524 -0.15 5.78 -27.05
CA LEU A 524 0.30 6.63 -28.15
C LEU A 524 1.46 7.56 -27.76
N ASP A 525 1.85 7.60 -26.49
CA ASP A 525 2.99 8.39 -26.05
C ASP A 525 4.30 7.75 -26.51
N LEU A 526 5.24 8.59 -26.88
CA LEU A 526 6.60 8.17 -27.19
C LEU A 526 7.46 8.35 -25.92
N LEU A 527 7.87 7.23 -25.33
CA LEU A 527 8.59 7.20 -24.07
C LEU A 527 10.07 7.50 -24.31
N ARG A 528 10.58 8.61 -23.77
CA ARG A 528 12.00 8.92 -23.76
C ARG A 528 12.68 8.31 -22.55
N VAL A 529 13.76 7.56 -22.77
CA VAL A 529 14.64 7.04 -21.71
C VAL A 529 15.95 7.79 -21.77
N TYR A 530 16.40 8.29 -20.63
CA TYR A 530 17.66 9.01 -20.44
C TYR A 530 18.55 8.28 -19.43
N PHE A 531 19.86 8.29 -19.69
CA PHE A 531 20.89 7.75 -18.80
C PHE A 531 22.25 8.39 -19.07
N GLU A 532 23.15 8.32 -18.09
CA GLU A 532 24.53 8.75 -18.21
C GLU A 532 25.48 7.55 -18.06
N ILE A 533 26.50 7.50 -18.92
CA ILE A 533 27.62 6.57 -18.82
C ILE A 533 28.79 7.30 -18.18
N TYR A 534 29.27 6.78 -17.06
CA TYR A 534 30.44 7.31 -16.35
C TYR A 534 31.64 6.41 -16.64
N ARG A 535 32.59 6.93 -17.42
CA ARG A 535 33.79 6.17 -17.77
C ARG A 535 34.77 6.13 -16.58
N PRO A 536 35.60 5.07 -16.50
CA PRO A 536 36.61 4.96 -15.45
C PRO A 536 37.57 6.15 -15.44
N ALA A 537 38.04 6.54 -14.26
CA ALA A 537 38.90 7.71 -14.09
C ALA A 537 40.29 7.57 -14.77
N ALA A 538 40.74 6.35 -15.08
CA ALA A 538 41.99 6.12 -15.79
C ALA A 538 41.95 6.53 -17.27
N ILE A 539 40.76 6.72 -17.85
CA ILE A 539 40.59 7.05 -19.25
C ILE A 539 40.75 8.58 -19.43
N PRO A 540 41.65 9.03 -20.32
CA PRO A 540 41.83 10.46 -20.58
C PRO A 540 40.55 11.15 -21.04
N GLU A 541 40.35 12.38 -20.56
CA GLU A 541 39.22 13.23 -20.96
C GLU A 541 39.21 13.45 -22.47
N GLY A 542 38.02 13.35 -23.08
CA GLY A 542 37.82 13.49 -24.53
C GLY A 542 38.01 12.19 -25.33
N GLU A 543 38.47 11.08 -24.73
CA GLU A 543 38.50 9.79 -25.42
C GLU A 543 37.11 9.12 -25.46
N SER A 544 36.72 8.62 -26.63
CA SER A 544 35.48 7.86 -26.83
C SER A 544 35.68 6.35 -26.61
N GLY A 545 34.66 5.68 -26.13
CA GLY A 545 34.60 4.22 -26.02
C GLY A 545 33.30 3.67 -26.59
N GLU A 546 33.33 2.44 -27.10
CA GLU A 546 32.14 1.77 -27.62
C GLU A 546 31.44 0.93 -26.54
N PHE A 547 30.12 1.04 -26.47
CA PHE A 547 29.27 0.33 -25.51
C PHE A 547 28.11 -0.34 -26.23
N ASP A 548 27.84 -1.60 -25.88
CA ASP A 548 26.63 -2.30 -26.31
C ASP A 548 25.50 -2.00 -25.33
N VAL A 549 24.45 -1.36 -25.82
CA VAL A 549 23.27 -0.96 -25.06
C VAL A 549 22.10 -1.83 -25.46
N ARG A 550 21.55 -2.55 -24.49
CA ARG A 550 20.38 -3.40 -24.65
C ARG A 550 19.26 -2.93 -23.73
N ILE A 551 18.08 -2.72 -24.30
CA ILE A 551 16.88 -2.34 -23.57
C ILE A 551 15.83 -3.42 -23.70
N ARG A 552 15.28 -3.80 -22.55
CA ARG A 552 14.26 -4.83 -22.41
C ARG A 552 13.04 -4.25 -21.70
N ILE A 553 11.87 -4.64 -22.16
CA ILE A 553 10.59 -4.30 -21.53
C ILE A 553 10.05 -5.57 -20.90
N ASP A 554 9.88 -5.54 -19.58
CA ASP A 554 9.34 -6.66 -18.82
C ASP A 554 7.94 -6.32 -18.35
N ARG A 555 7.01 -7.26 -18.53
CA ARG A 555 5.68 -7.11 -17.97
C ARG A 555 5.68 -7.56 -16.51
N LEU A 556 5.01 -6.80 -15.65
CA LEU A 556 4.84 -7.15 -14.25
C LEU A 556 3.52 -7.92 -14.07
N GLU A 557 3.63 -9.20 -13.72
CA GLU A 557 2.48 -10.02 -13.30
C GLU A 557 2.41 -10.10 -11.77
N GLY A 558 1.71 -9.14 -11.16
CA GLY A 558 1.55 -9.02 -9.70
C GLY A 558 2.54 -8.04 -9.05
N PRO A 559 2.58 -7.98 -7.71
CA PRO A 559 3.40 -7.01 -6.97
C PRO A 559 4.90 -7.23 -7.19
N LEU A 560 5.66 -6.13 -7.09
CA LEU A 560 7.11 -6.11 -7.16
C LEU A 560 7.69 -6.77 -5.90
N LEU A 561 8.22 -8.00 -6.04
CA LEU A 561 8.98 -8.68 -4.99
C LEU A 561 10.48 -8.72 -5.36
N PRO A 562 11.40 -8.56 -4.39
CA PRO A 562 12.84 -8.56 -4.65
C PRO A 562 13.35 -9.83 -5.34
N ASP A 563 12.78 -10.99 -5.01
CA ASP A 563 13.28 -12.30 -5.45
C ASP A 563 12.69 -12.77 -6.81
N ARG A 564 11.86 -11.95 -7.47
CA ARG A 564 11.12 -12.39 -8.67
C ARG A 564 11.76 -11.87 -9.96
N GLU A 565 12.39 -12.77 -10.70
CA GLU A 565 12.85 -12.52 -12.06
C GLU A 565 11.67 -12.34 -13.02
N ALA A 566 11.73 -11.31 -13.86
CA ALA A 566 10.72 -11.04 -14.88
C ALA A 566 11.27 -11.44 -16.27
N VAL A 567 10.47 -12.21 -17.02
CA VAL A 567 10.77 -12.54 -18.42
C VAL A 567 10.26 -11.40 -19.29
N GLY A 568 11.13 -10.77 -20.07
CA GLY A 568 10.75 -9.65 -20.93
C GLY A 568 11.35 -9.71 -22.32
N ARG A 569 10.85 -8.81 -23.17
CA ARG A 569 11.19 -8.73 -24.59
C ARG A 569 12.25 -7.65 -24.80
N ALA A 570 13.36 -7.99 -25.46
CA ALA A 570 14.32 -7.00 -25.90
C ALA A 570 13.72 -6.17 -27.05
N VAL A 571 13.83 -4.84 -26.95
CA VAL A 571 13.23 -3.90 -27.92
C VAL A 571 14.31 -3.18 -28.71
N VAL A 572 15.44 -2.85 -28.08
CA VAL A 572 16.55 -2.14 -28.72
C VAL A 572 17.86 -2.79 -28.31
N THR A 573 18.70 -3.06 -29.30
CA THR A 573 20.11 -3.42 -29.10
C THR A 573 20.92 -2.59 -30.08
N VAL A 574 21.74 -1.67 -29.58
CA VAL A 574 22.57 -0.78 -30.39
C VAL A 574 23.95 -0.64 -29.76
N THR A 575 24.96 -0.43 -30.60
CA THR A 575 26.28 0.01 -30.13
C THR A 575 26.32 1.54 -30.20
N ILE A 576 26.75 2.18 -29.11
CA ILE A 576 26.94 3.63 -29.03
C ILE A 576 28.39 3.97 -28.71
N GLU A 577 28.83 5.14 -29.15
CA GLU A 577 30.08 5.74 -28.70
C GLU A 577 29.81 6.76 -27.59
N SER A 578 30.59 6.72 -26.52
CA SER A 578 30.46 7.65 -25.39
C SER A 578 31.82 8.26 -25.01
N PRO A 579 31.93 9.59 -24.87
CA PRO A 579 33.16 10.26 -24.45
C PRO A 579 33.44 10.10 -22.94
N ALA A 580 34.71 10.26 -22.56
CA ALA A 580 35.16 10.44 -21.18
C ALA A 580 35.19 11.93 -20.78
N PRO A 581 34.96 12.28 -19.50
CA PRO A 581 34.68 11.36 -18.40
C PRO A 581 33.24 10.83 -18.38
N ASP A 582 32.30 11.61 -18.93
CA ASP A 582 30.86 11.35 -18.82
C ASP A 582 30.19 11.52 -20.19
N GLY A 583 29.24 10.65 -20.51
CA GLY A 583 28.41 10.76 -21.71
C GLY A 583 26.94 10.65 -21.40
N GLN A 584 26.16 11.61 -21.89
CA GLN A 584 24.71 11.65 -21.74
C GLN A 584 24.04 11.06 -22.98
N HIS A 585 23.08 10.17 -22.77
CA HIS A 585 22.42 9.44 -23.86
C HIS A 585 20.92 9.38 -23.62
N PHE A 586 20.16 9.40 -24.71
CA PHE A 586 18.73 9.14 -24.67
C PHE A 586 18.26 8.46 -25.95
N PHE A 587 17.12 7.78 -25.85
CA PHE A 587 16.41 7.21 -26.99
C PHE A 587 14.91 7.22 -26.71
N ASP A 588 14.14 7.03 -27.77
CA ASP A 588 12.69 7.08 -27.74
C ASP A 588 12.11 5.68 -28.04
N LEU A 589 11.24 5.19 -27.18
CA LEU A 589 10.58 3.89 -27.26
C LEU A 589 9.09 4.05 -27.60
N ASP A 590 8.66 3.32 -28.60
CA ASP A 590 7.27 3.22 -29.01
C ASP A 590 6.59 2.01 -28.34
N LEU A 591 5.66 2.30 -27.43
CA LEU A 591 4.95 1.28 -26.65
C LEU A 591 3.56 0.94 -27.22
N ARG A 592 3.22 1.38 -28.44
CA ARG A 592 1.89 1.18 -29.03
C ARG A 592 1.45 -0.28 -29.09
N ASN A 593 2.39 -1.20 -29.24
CA ASN A 593 2.12 -2.63 -29.34
C ASN A 593 2.16 -3.36 -27.99
N GLU A 594 2.53 -2.68 -26.91
CA GLU A 594 2.54 -3.25 -25.57
C GLU A 594 1.13 -3.24 -24.97
N LEU A 595 0.87 -4.24 -24.12
CA LEU A 595 -0.40 -4.33 -23.40
C LEU A 595 -0.40 -3.34 -22.23
N PRO A 596 -1.54 -2.67 -21.94
CA PRO A 596 -1.68 -1.87 -20.74
C PRO A 596 -1.34 -2.66 -19.47
N GLY A 597 -0.83 -1.93 -18.47
CA GLY A 597 -0.43 -2.47 -17.17
C GLY A 597 0.94 -1.94 -16.71
N ASP A 598 1.45 -2.57 -15.66
CA ASP A 598 2.75 -2.23 -15.07
C ASP A 598 3.88 -2.93 -15.86
N LEU A 599 4.90 -2.16 -16.21
CA LEU A 599 6.06 -2.57 -16.98
C LEU A 599 7.35 -2.20 -16.24
N ARG A 600 8.46 -2.90 -16.53
CA ARG A 600 9.81 -2.48 -16.18
C ARG A 600 10.60 -2.20 -17.45
N ILE A 601 11.26 -1.04 -17.49
CA ILE A 601 12.29 -0.75 -18.48
C ILE A 601 13.62 -1.17 -17.88
N VAL A 602 14.28 -2.15 -18.49
CA VAL A 602 15.58 -2.67 -18.07
C VAL A 602 16.62 -2.24 -19.11
N LEU A 603 17.65 -1.54 -18.65
CA LEU A 603 18.81 -1.12 -19.44
C LEU A 603 20.02 -1.94 -19.02
N GLU A 604 20.67 -2.58 -19.99
CA GLU A 604 21.95 -3.27 -19.83
C GLU A 604 22.98 -2.56 -20.71
N ILE A 605 24.08 -2.10 -20.12
CA ILE A 605 25.19 -1.46 -20.82
C ILE A 605 26.43 -2.30 -20.63
N THR A 606 27.01 -2.77 -21.72
CA THR A 606 28.25 -3.54 -21.73
C THR A 606 29.37 -2.73 -22.37
N ASP A 607 30.44 -2.49 -21.63
CA ASP A 607 31.67 -1.93 -22.19
C ASP A 607 32.34 -2.98 -23.10
N LYS A 608 32.53 -2.65 -24.38
CA LYS A 608 33.11 -3.60 -25.34
C LYS A 608 34.60 -3.86 -25.12
N ALA A 609 35.31 -2.94 -24.48
CA ALA A 609 36.73 -3.11 -24.20
C ALA A 609 36.97 -4.05 -23.02
N THR A 610 36.15 -3.94 -21.96
CA THR A 610 36.34 -4.69 -20.71
C THR A 610 35.39 -5.89 -20.57
N GLY A 611 34.28 -5.90 -21.30
CA GLY A 611 33.20 -6.88 -21.16
C GLY A 611 32.32 -6.68 -19.92
N VAL A 612 32.53 -5.61 -19.14
CA VAL A 612 31.76 -5.33 -17.92
C VAL A 612 30.36 -4.83 -18.28
N THR A 613 29.34 -5.45 -17.69
CA THR A 613 27.93 -5.04 -17.87
C THR A 613 27.38 -4.38 -16.61
N ARG A 614 26.65 -3.27 -16.78
CA ARG A 614 25.84 -2.63 -15.73
C ARG A 614 24.37 -2.66 -16.11
N THR A 615 23.51 -2.97 -15.14
CA THR A 615 22.06 -3.02 -15.33
C THR A 615 21.35 -1.95 -14.50
N ARG A 616 20.33 -1.32 -15.09
CA ARG A 616 19.44 -0.36 -14.43
C ARG A 616 18.00 -0.66 -14.78
N VAL A 617 17.10 -0.39 -13.85
CA VAL A 617 15.68 -0.72 -13.98
C VAL A 617 14.86 0.45 -13.51
N THR A 618 13.78 0.78 -14.23
CA THR A 618 12.75 1.72 -13.77
C THR A 618 11.36 1.17 -14.08
N PRO A 619 10.42 1.21 -13.11
CA PRO A 619 9.03 0.84 -13.35
C PRO A 619 8.28 1.96 -14.09
N VAL A 620 7.39 1.57 -15.00
CA VAL A 620 6.46 2.49 -15.68
C VAL A 620 5.09 1.84 -15.80
N ARG A 621 4.04 2.64 -15.91
CA ARG A 621 2.67 2.16 -16.12
C ARG A 621 2.15 2.61 -17.48
N LEU A 622 1.69 1.66 -18.27
CA LEU A 622 1.03 1.90 -19.55
C LEU A 622 -0.49 1.88 -19.37
N LEU A 623 -1.13 3.03 -19.58
CA LEU A 623 -2.56 3.22 -19.41
C LEU A 623 -3.34 2.61 -20.59
N ALA A 624 -4.54 2.11 -20.31
CA ALA A 624 -5.51 1.78 -21.35
C ALA A 624 -6.05 3.07 -21.97
N ASN A 625 -6.36 3.04 -23.27
CA ASN A 625 -6.90 4.20 -24.00
C ASN A 625 -8.28 4.62 -23.51
#